data_AF-A0A9X1LSF6-F1
#
_entry.id   AF-A0A9X1LSF6-F1
#
_cell.length_a   1.000
_cell.length_b   1.000
_cell.length_c   1.000
_cell.angle_alpha   90.00
_cell.angle_beta   90.00
_cell.angle_gamma   90.00
#
_symmetry.space_group_name_H-M   'P 1'
#
loop_
_entity.id
_entity.type
_entity.pdbx_description
1 polymer ?
#
loop_
_entity_poly.entity_id
_entity_poly.type
_entity_poly.pdbx_seq_one_letter_code
_entity_poly.pdbx_strand_id
1 'polypeptide(L)'
;MLPFADPTPVPVYLIDPAPELWTAEWWIDAGIPMLGAIGSFAVAVAAIYVTWRLARLDRNDRERNRRAAFAVAVGDYLDPRLDDAHRRRDPVFGADNRLFTSAATAGAGATAVARWIVTVEDELFDRSLVRSFVGDGPTDSERERDHSTLVWTITGRVRRWVTTGQMDYSPVDYEPDPNEIPMPMDASEYD
;
A
#
# COMPACT_ATOMS: atom_id res chain seq x y z
N MET A 1 90.19 -51.76 -59.18
CA MET A 1 89.96 -50.34 -58.85
C MET A 1 88.58 -49.97 -59.36
N LEU A 2 87.59 -49.93 -58.47
CA LEU A 2 86.20 -49.57 -58.77
C LEU A 2 85.86 -48.26 -58.05
N PRO A 3 84.95 -47.45 -58.61
CA PRO A 3 84.92 -46.00 -58.42
C PRO A 3 84.29 -45.57 -57.11
N PHE A 4 84.69 -44.36 -56.69
CA PHE A 4 84.13 -43.56 -55.61
C PHE A 4 82.60 -43.59 -55.61
N ALA A 5 82.01 -44.03 -54.49
CA ALA A 5 80.61 -43.79 -54.20
C ALA A 5 80.43 -42.31 -53.81
N ASP A 6 79.59 -41.61 -54.57
CA ASP A 6 79.15 -40.24 -54.33
C ASP A 6 78.29 -40.18 -53.05
N PRO A 7 78.66 -39.42 -52.01
CA PRO A 7 77.87 -39.27 -50.80
C PRO A 7 76.85 -38.15 -50.99
N THR A 8 75.84 -38.37 -51.83
CA THR A 8 74.68 -37.46 -51.84
C THR A 8 73.83 -37.74 -50.58
N PRO A 9 73.63 -36.77 -49.67
CA PRO A 9 72.78 -36.97 -48.51
C PRO A 9 71.32 -37.06 -48.95
N VAL A 10 70.64 -38.15 -48.58
CA VAL A 10 69.18 -38.27 -48.69
C VAL A 10 68.56 -37.25 -47.72
N PRO A 11 67.71 -36.32 -48.18
CA PRO A 11 67.04 -35.40 -47.26
C PRO A 11 66.04 -36.19 -46.42
N VAL A 12 66.39 -36.43 -45.16
CA VAL A 12 65.42 -36.85 -44.15
C VAL A 12 64.62 -35.60 -43.80
N TYR A 13 63.41 -35.49 -44.34
CA TYR A 13 62.44 -34.53 -43.85
C TYR A 13 62.11 -34.91 -42.40
N LEU A 14 62.72 -34.21 -41.44
CA LEU A 14 62.16 -34.12 -40.10
C LEU A 14 60.80 -33.46 -40.28
N ILE A 15 59.74 -34.25 -40.21
CA ILE A 15 58.41 -33.72 -39.95
C ILE A 15 58.54 -33.12 -38.55
N ASP A 16 58.72 -31.81 -38.50
CA ASP A 16 58.54 -31.02 -37.29
C ASP A 16 57.12 -31.36 -36.80
N PRO A 17 56.94 -31.98 -35.62
CA PRO A 17 55.59 -32.19 -35.12
C PRO A 17 54.97 -30.79 -35.04
N ALA A 18 53.85 -30.62 -35.75
CA ALA A 18 53.16 -29.34 -35.86
C ALA A 18 53.09 -28.64 -34.49
N PRO A 19 53.30 -27.31 -34.44
CA PRO A 19 53.28 -26.59 -33.17
C PRO A 19 52.01 -26.95 -32.41
N GLU A 20 52.16 -27.22 -31.12
CA GLU A 20 51.12 -27.59 -30.16
C GLU A 20 50.09 -26.45 -30.00
N LEU A 21 49.37 -26.10 -31.06
CA LEU A 21 48.28 -25.12 -31.07
C LEU A 21 46.97 -25.72 -30.53
N TRP A 22 47.04 -26.90 -29.90
CA TRP A 22 45.89 -27.75 -29.61
C TRP A 22 45.74 -28.09 -28.12
N THR A 23 46.63 -27.61 -27.23
CA THR A 23 46.39 -27.70 -25.79
C THR A 23 45.39 -26.63 -25.40
N ALA A 24 44.12 -27.00 -25.52
CA ALA A 24 42.95 -26.26 -25.06
C ALA A 24 42.89 -26.21 -23.51
N GLU A 25 43.99 -25.93 -22.82
CA GLU A 25 44.05 -25.84 -21.35
C GLU A 25 43.93 -24.40 -20.86
N TRP A 26 44.43 -23.42 -21.62
CA TRP A 26 44.43 -22.00 -21.21
C TRP A 26 43.01 -21.42 -21.01
N TRP A 27 42.02 -21.89 -21.78
CA TRP A 27 40.63 -21.44 -21.62
C TRP A 27 39.96 -22.05 -20.38
N ILE A 28 40.42 -23.20 -19.91
CA ILE A 28 39.90 -23.87 -18.71
C ILE A 28 40.40 -23.13 -17.46
N ASP A 29 41.69 -22.79 -17.43
CA ASP A 29 42.31 -22.01 -16.33
C ASP A 29 41.73 -20.58 -16.21
N ALA A 30 41.36 -19.96 -17.34
CA ALA A 30 40.73 -18.63 -17.33
C ALA A 30 39.19 -18.69 -17.18
N GLY A 31 38.54 -19.73 -17.70
CA GLY A 31 37.08 -19.85 -17.78
C GLY A 31 36.41 -20.23 -16.46
N ILE A 32 37.02 -21.13 -15.67
CA ILE A 32 36.45 -21.57 -14.39
C ILE A 32 36.39 -20.41 -13.37
N PRO A 33 37.45 -19.60 -13.16
CA PRO A 33 37.38 -18.44 -12.27
C PRO A 33 36.37 -17.39 -12.75
N MET A 34 36.27 -17.17 -14.07
CA MET A 34 35.35 -16.20 -14.65
C MET A 34 33.88 -16.61 -14.45
N LEU A 35 33.55 -17.90 -14.61
CA LEU A 35 32.21 -18.43 -14.32
C LEU A 35 31.88 -18.35 -12.82
N GLY A 36 32.85 -18.57 -11.94
CA GLY A 36 32.69 -18.36 -10.50
C GLY A 36 32.43 -16.89 -10.13
N ALA A 37 33.12 -15.96 -10.80
CA ALA A 37 32.91 -14.52 -10.63
C ALA A 37 31.53 -14.07 -11.15
N ILE A 38 31.11 -14.56 -12.32
CA ILE A 38 29.77 -14.28 -12.88
C ILE A 38 28.68 -14.87 -11.99
N GLY A 39 28.86 -16.11 -11.52
CA GLY A 39 27.94 -16.78 -10.60
C GLY A 39 27.78 -16.02 -9.28
N SER A 40 28.89 -15.62 -8.66
CA SER A 40 28.85 -14.84 -7.41
C SER A 40 28.24 -13.45 -7.61
N PHE A 41 28.51 -12.78 -8.73
CA PHE A 41 27.87 -11.52 -9.09
C PHE A 41 26.36 -11.66 -9.27
N ALA A 42 25.90 -12.71 -9.97
CA ALA A 42 24.47 -12.98 -10.15
C ALA A 42 23.76 -13.22 -8.82
N VAL A 43 24.37 -13.97 -7.89
CA VAL A 43 23.83 -14.18 -6.54
C VAL A 43 23.78 -12.86 -5.76
N ALA A 44 24.81 -12.02 -5.85
CA ALA A 44 24.83 -10.72 -5.18
C ALA A 44 23.70 -9.80 -5.69
N VAL A 45 23.50 -9.72 -7.00
CA VAL A 45 22.40 -8.95 -7.60
C VAL A 45 21.04 -9.48 -7.15
N ALA A 46 20.85 -10.80 -7.15
CA ALA A 46 19.61 -11.42 -6.66
C ALA A 46 19.36 -11.10 -5.18
N ALA A 47 20.39 -11.16 -4.33
CA ALA A 47 20.28 -10.83 -2.92
C ALA A 47 19.91 -9.36 -2.70
N ILE A 48 20.51 -8.43 -3.44
CA ILE A 48 20.16 -6.99 -3.40
C ILE A 48 18.71 -6.78 -3.83
N TYR A 49 18.29 -7.42 -4.92
CA TYR A 49 16.93 -7.32 -5.43
C TYR A 49 15.89 -7.84 -4.41
N VAL A 50 16.14 -9.01 -3.83
CA VAL A 50 15.26 -9.60 -2.80
C VAL A 50 15.19 -8.69 -1.57
N THR A 51 16.33 -8.18 -1.10
CA THR A 51 16.39 -7.27 0.05
C THR A 51 15.62 -5.98 -0.22
N TRP A 52 15.80 -5.38 -1.40
CA TRP A 52 15.04 -4.20 -1.81
C TRP A 52 13.54 -4.46 -1.88
N ARG A 53 13.14 -5.61 -2.44
CA ARG A 53 11.73 -6.02 -2.53
C ARG A 53 11.11 -6.21 -1.14
N LEU A 54 11.81 -6.90 -0.24
CA LEU A 54 11.37 -7.10 1.15
C LEU A 54 11.24 -5.78 1.91
N ALA A 55 12.22 -4.88 1.76
CA ALA A 55 12.17 -3.55 2.37
C ALA A 55 10.98 -2.73 1.85
N ARG A 56 10.61 -2.89 0.58
CA ARG A 56 9.44 -2.21 -0.01
C ARG A 56 8.13 -2.79 0.52
N LEU A 57 8.03 -4.10 0.67
CA LEU A 57 6.86 -4.77 1.26
C LEU A 57 6.68 -4.37 2.73
N ASP A 58 7.75 -4.41 3.53
CA ASP A 58 7.73 -4.04 4.94
C ASP A 58 7.31 -2.56 5.15
N ARG A 59 7.75 -1.65 4.26
CA ARG A 59 7.25 -0.25 4.27
C ARG A 59 5.75 -0.17 3.97
N ASN A 60 5.27 -0.90 2.97
CA ASN A 60 3.85 -0.92 2.62
C ASN A 60 3.00 -1.50 3.76
N ASP A 61 3.47 -2.56 4.41
CA ASP A 61 2.77 -3.20 5.52
C ASP A 61 2.72 -2.27 6.75
N ARG A 62 3.81 -1.57 7.05
CA ARG A 62 3.82 -0.56 8.12
C ARG A 62 2.88 0.60 7.82
N GLU A 63 2.85 1.11 6.59
CA GLU A 63 1.89 2.14 6.20
C GLU A 63 0.46 1.63 6.33
N ARG A 64 0.17 0.42 5.85
CA ARG A 64 -1.16 -0.18 5.95
C ARG A 64 -1.59 -0.38 7.41
N ASN A 65 -0.70 -0.84 8.28
CA ASN A 65 -0.98 -0.99 9.70
C ASN A 65 -1.28 0.35 10.38
N ARG A 66 -0.55 1.41 10.02
CA ARG A 66 -0.84 2.77 10.50
C ARG A 66 -2.20 3.28 10.05
N ARG A 67 -2.54 3.07 8.77
CA ARG A 67 -3.85 3.43 8.21
C ARG A 67 -4.98 2.61 8.86
N ALA A 68 -4.75 1.33 9.13
CA ALA A 68 -5.71 0.48 9.82
C ALA A 68 -5.96 0.92 11.27
N ALA A 69 -4.90 1.28 12.00
CA ALA A 69 -5.03 1.85 13.34
C ALA A 69 -5.83 3.16 13.34
N PHE A 70 -5.59 4.03 12.35
CA PHE A 70 -6.38 5.24 12.16
C PHE A 70 -7.86 4.94 11.84
N ALA A 71 -8.14 3.93 11.01
CA ALA A 71 -9.52 3.55 10.68
C ALA A 71 -10.31 3.05 11.91
N VAL A 72 -9.65 2.43 12.89
CA VAL A 72 -10.29 2.09 14.17
C VAL A 72 -10.66 3.36 14.93
N ALA A 73 -9.76 4.34 15.01
CA ALA A 73 -10.04 5.63 15.65
C ALA A 73 -11.15 6.42 14.95
N VAL A 74 -11.29 6.29 13.63
CA VAL A 74 -12.45 6.83 12.89
C VAL A 74 -13.74 6.11 13.28
N GLY A 75 -13.70 4.79 13.41
CA GLY A 75 -14.86 4.02 13.90
C GLY A 75 -15.30 4.47 15.29
N ASP A 76 -14.34 4.65 16.21
CA ASP A 76 -14.61 5.14 17.56
C ASP A 76 -15.12 6.60 17.58
N TYR A 77 -14.68 7.42 16.62
CA TYR A 77 -15.15 8.81 16.47
C TYR A 77 -16.61 8.87 15.99
N LEU A 78 -16.99 7.98 15.08
CA LEU A 78 -18.31 7.93 14.47
C LEU A 78 -19.33 7.07 15.22
N ASP A 79 -18.94 6.39 16.30
CA ASP A 79 -19.85 5.51 17.04
C ASP A 79 -20.86 6.34 17.87
N PRO A 80 -22.17 6.30 17.54
CA PRO A 80 -23.19 7.06 18.25
C PRO A 80 -23.32 6.62 19.73
N ARG A 81 -22.91 5.40 20.09
CA ARG A 81 -22.95 4.92 21.48
C ARG A 81 -21.85 5.55 22.35
N LEU A 82 -20.76 6.00 21.74
CA LEU A 82 -19.71 6.73 22.44
C LEU A 82 -20.08 8.21 22.62
N ASP A 83 -21.01 8.72 21.80
CA ASP A 83 -21.47 10.11 21.82
C ASP A 83 -22.23 10.47 23.11
N ASP A 84 -23.04 9.55 23.66
CA ASP A 84 -23.79 9.76 24.92
C ASP A 84 -22.91 9.79 26.18
N ALA A 85 -21.82 9.02 26.18
CA ALA A 85 -20.88 8.95 27.30
C ALA A 85 -19.84 10.07 27.25
N HIS A 86 -19.40 10.46 26.04
CA HIS A 86 -18.38 11.50 25.86
C HIS A 86 -18.95 12.91 25.82
N ARG A 87 -20.12 13.20 25.22
CA ARG A 87 -20.71 14.57 25.28
C ARG A 87 -20.94 15.08 26.71
N ARG A 88 -21.20 14.18 27.66
CA ARG A 88 -21.36 14.54 29.08
C ARG A 88 -20.03 14.79 29.81
N ARG A 89 -18.88 14.41 29.25
CA ARG A 89 -17.58 14.41 29.93
C ARG A 89 -16.46 15.17 29.22
N ASP A 90 -16.42 15.12 27.90
CA ASP A 90 -15.46 15.81 27.03
C ASP A 90 -16.25 16.55 25.93
N PRO A 91 -16.24 17.89 25.89
CA PRO A 91 -16.89 18.63 24.81
C PRO A 91 -16.27 18.22 23.45
N VAL A 92 -17.01 18.41 22.35
CA VAL A 92 -16.66 18.14 20.92
C VAL A 92 -15.15 18.22 20.61
N PHE A 93 -14.46 19.21 21.17
CA PHE A 93 -12.99 19.38 21.14
C PHE A 93 -12.15 18.14 21.51
N GLY A 94 -12.64 17.25 22.39
CA GLY A 94 -11.91 16.06 22.86
C GLY A 94 -11.95 14.90 21.85
N ALA A 95 -13.06 14.72 21.15
CA ALA A 95 -13.23 13.70 20.12
C ALA A 95 -12.38 14.05 18.88
N ASP A 96 -12.48 15.30 18.42
CA ASP A 96 -11.67 15.81 17.32
C ASP A 96 -10.17 15.69 17.62
N ASN A 97 -9.74 16.02 18.84
CA ASN A 97 -8.34 15.92 19.22
C ASN A 97 -7.82 14.47 19.17
N ARG A 98 -8.63 13.48 19.56
CA ARG A 98 -8.26 12.05 19.45
C ARG A 98 -8.16 11.61 17.99
N LEU A 99 -9.12 12.02 17.15
CA LEU A 99 -9.10 11.77 15.71
C LEU A 99 -7.84 12.37 15.08
N PHE A 100 -7.53 13.64 15.32
CA PHE A 100 -6.35 14.30 14.76
C PHE A 100 -5.02 13.78 15.33
N THR A 101 -4.98 13.38 16.61
CA THR A 101 -3.80 12.74 17.20
C THR A 101 -3.52 11.41 16.52
N SER A 102 -4.53 10.56 16.36
CA SER A 102 -4.38 9.29 15.66
C SER A 102 -3.98 9.50 14.20
N ALA A 103 -4.55 10.50 13.52
CA ALA A 103 -4.20 10.88 12.16
C ALA A 103 -2.74 11.32 12.04
N ALA A 104 -2.25 12.15 12.96
CA ALA A 104 -0.87 12.62 12.98
C ALA A 104 0.13 11.45 13.14
N THR A 105 -0.21 10.44 13.95
CA THR A 105 0.63 9.23 14.09
C THR A 105 0.60 8.34 12.84
N ALA A 106 -0.52 8.32 12.11
CA ALA A 106 -0.66 7.50 10.92
C ALA A 106 -0.01 8.13 9.66
N GLY A 107 0.03 9.47 9.60
CA GLY A 107 0.75 10.26 8.59
C GLY A 107 -0.12 11.27 7.85
N ALA A 108 0.50 12.06 6.95
CA ALA A 108 -0.17 13.19 6.28
C ALA A 108 -1.46 12.82 5.52
N GLY A 109 -1.51 11.64 4.91
CA GLY A 109 -2.73 11.14 4.25
C GLY A 109 -3.88 10.93 5.23
N ALA A 110 -3.61 10.42 6.44
CA ALA A 110 -4.62 10.25 7.47
C ALA A 110 -5.10 11.62 8.01
N THR A 111 -4.19 12.59 8.12
CA THR A 111 -4.55 13.96 8.51
C THR A 111 -5.51 14.61 7.51
N ALA A 112 -5.31 14.38 6.21
CA ALA A 112 -6.23 14.86 5.19
C ALA A 112 -7.61 14.18 5.30
N VAL A 113 -7.65 12.87 5.56
CA VAL A 113 -8.90 12.13 5.80
C VAL A 113 -9.63 12.66 7.04
N ALA A 114 -8.92 12.87 8.16
CA ALA A 114 -9.51 13.43 9.38
C ALA A 114 -10.13 14.82 9.15
N ARG A 115 -9.44 15.71 8.41
CA ARG A 115 -10.00 17.03 8.07
C ARG A 115 -11.27 16.92 7.24
N TRP A 116 -11.27 16.03 6.24
CA TRP A 116 -12.44 15.81 5.39
C TRP A 116 -13.65 15.30 6.19
N ILE A 117 -13.44 14.38 7.14
CA ILE A 117 -14.50 13.89 8.04
C ILE A 117 -15.16 15.06 8.78
N VAL A 118 -14.37 15.90 9.45
CA VAL A 118 -14.86 17.05 10.21
C VAL A 118 -15.59 18.03 9.29
N THR A 119 -15.08 18.29 8.09
CA THR A 119 -15.76 19.17 7.12
C THR A 119 -17.12 18.63 6.70
N VAL A 120 -17.23 17.32 6.44
CA VAL A 120 -18.51 16.69 6.07
C VAL A 120 -19.53 16.76 7.22
N GLU A 121 -19.06 16.60 8.46
CA GLU A 121 -19.90 16.70 9.65
C GLU A 121 -20.39 18.13 9.90
N ASP A 122 -19.50 19.13 9.78
CA ASP A 122 -19.85 20.55 9.86
C ASP A 122 -20.88 20.94 8.79
N GLU A 123 -20.71 20.48 7.54
CA GLU A 123 -21.66 20.74 6.45
C GLU A 123 -23.04 20.13 6.72
N LEU A 124 -23.09 18.93 7.32
CA LEU A 124 -24.34 18.28 7.73
C LEU A 124 -25.02 19.10 8.84
N PHE A 125 -24.24 19.52 9.83
CA PHE A 125 -24.73 20.30 10.96
C PHE A 125 -25.30 21.65 10.50
N ASP A 126 -24.55 22.41 9.69
CA ASP A 126 -24.99 23.69 9.13
C ASP A 126 -26.29 23.55 8.33
N ARG A 127 -26.39 22.50 7.49
CA ARG A 127 -27.62 22.23 6.73
C ARG A 127 -28.81 21.94 7.64
N SER A 128 -28.60 21.17 8.71
CA SER A 128 -29.65 20.86 9.69
C SER A 128 -30.11 22.11 10.44
N LEU A 129 -29.19 23.02 10.78
CA LEU A 129 -29.49 24.30 11.39
C LEU A 129 -30.32 25.18 10.45
N VAL A 130 -29.89 25.34 9.19
CA VAL A 130 -30.62 26.14 8.20
C VAL A 130 -32.05 25.62 8.00
N ARG A 131 -32.24 24.29 7.85
CA ARG A 131 -33.57 23.67 7.76
C ARG A 131 -34.45 23.99 8.98
N SER A 132 -33.87 23.90 10.18
CA SER A 132 -34.59 24.22 11.42
C SER A 132 -35.01 25.70 11.51
N PHE A 133 -34.19 26.63 11.01
CA PHE A 133 -34.53 28.06 10.97
C PHE A 133 -35.65 28.39 9.98
N VAL A 134 -35.78 27.62 8.90
CA VAL A 134 -36.82 27.80 7.87
C VAL A 134 -38.17 27.19 8.30
N GLY A 135 -38.23 26.53 9.46
CA GLY A 135 -39.45 25.90 9.99
C GLY A 135 -39.72 24.50 9.44
N ASP A 136 -38.78 23.94 8.68
CA ASP A 136 -38.78 22.58 8.12
C ASP A 136 -37.63 21.79 8.75
N GLY A 137 -37.56 21.82 10.08
CA GLY A 137 -36.50 21.16 10.82
C GLY A 137 -36.59 19.63 10.66
N PRO A 138 -35.47 18.93 10.50
CA PRO A 138 -35.50 17.49 10.34
C PRO A 138 -36.10 16.84 11.59
N THR A 139 -36.98 15.87 11.37
CA THR A 139 -37.48 14.95 12.40
C THR A 139 -36.32 14.14 12.99
N ASP A 140 -36.49 13.61 14.20
CA ASP A 140 -35.44 12.79 14.82
C ASP A 140 -35.09 11.57 13.97
N SER A 141 -36.08 10.98 13.28
CA SER A 141 -35.88 9.91 12.30
C SER A 141 -35.05 10.32 11.07
N GLU A 142 -35.21 11.55 10.59
CA GLU A 142 -34.41 12.06 9.47
C GLU A 142 -32.98 12.36 9.90
N ARG A 143 -32.77 12.90 11.11
CA ARG A 143 -31.43 13.10 11.67
C ARG A 143 -30.69 11.77 11.85
N GLU A 144 -31.38 10.76 12.37
CA GLU A 144 -30.80 9.42 12.57
C GLU A 144 -30.45 8.78 11.23
N ARG A 145 -31.33 8.89 10.22
CA ARG A 145 -31.04 8.43 8.86
C ARG A 145 -29.84 9.16 8.27
N ASP A 146 -29.82 10.50 8.29
CA ASP A 146 -28.72 11.30 7.75
C ASP A 146 -27.38 10.96 8.42
N HIS A 147 -27.37 10.81 9.74
CA HIS A 147 -26.19 10.39 10.49
C HIS A 147 -25.76 8.95 10.14
N SER A 148 -26.69 8.00 10.04
CA SER A 148 -26.37 6.62 9.64
C SER A 148 -25.75 6.55 8.23
N THR A 149 -26.27 7.34 7.29
CA THR A 149 -25.73 7.47 5.93
C THR A 149 -24.33 8.07 5.94
N LEU A 150 -24.10 9.10 6.77
CA LEU A 150 -22.78 9.70 6.97
C LEU A 150 -21.79 8.64 7.49
N VAL A 151 -22.13 7.93 8.57
CA VAL A 151 -21.27 6.92 9.19
C VAL A 151 -20.94 5.80 8.20
N TRP A 152 -21.94 5.27 7.51
CA TRP A 152 -21.74 4.21 6.52
C TRP A 152 -20.83 4.65 5.38
N THR A 153 -21.05 5.85 4.85
CA THR A 153 -20.27 6.41 3.73
C THR A 153 -18.82 6.65 4.13
N ILE A 154 -18.59 7.30 5.28
CA ILE A 154 -17.23 7.56 5.78
C ILE A 154 -16.51 6.24 6.03
N THR A 155 -17.15 5.29 6.72
CA THR A 155 -16.56 3.98 7.02
C THR A 155 -16.18 3.23 5.74
N GLY A 156 -17.05 3.24 4.72
CA GLY A 156 -16.77 2.61 3.42
C GLY A 156 -15.58 3.24 2.69
N ARG A 157 -15.51 4.57 2.65
CA ARG A 157 -14.42 5.30 1.99
C ARG A 157 -13.09 5.17 2.74
N VAL A 158 -13.10 5.26 4.07
CA VAL A 158 -11.92 5.04 4.90
C VAL A 158 -11.41 3.60 4.73
N ARG A 159 -12.30 2.61 4.75
CA ARG A 159 -11.91 1.20 4.49
C ARG A 159 -11.27 1.03 3.12
N ARG A 160 -11.82 1.66 2.08
CA ARG A 160 -11.23 1.66 0.73
C ARG A 160 -9.86 2.33 0.74
N TRP A 161 -9.71 3.47 1.40
CA TRP A 161 -8.42 4.15 1.52
C TRP A 161 -7.38 3.31 2.28
N VAL A 162 -7.76 2.57 3.33
CA VAL A 162 -6.84 1.64 4.01
C VAL A 162 -6.34 0.56 3.05
N THR A 163 -7.19 0.05 2.16
CA THR A 163 -6.81 -1.02 1.23
C THR A 163 -6.07 -0.53 0.00
N THR A 164 -6.43 0.62 -0.56
CA THR A 164 -5.88 1.14 -1.83
C THR A 164 -4.83 2.23 -1.64
N GLY A 165 -4.83 2.91 -0.48
CA GLY A 165 -4.05 4.12 -0.24
C GLY A 165 -4.61 5.37 -0.93
N GLN A 166 -5.71 5.26 -1.68
CA GLN A 166 -6.35 6.36 -2.39
C GLN A 166 -7.68 6.71 -1.74
N MET A 167 -7.88 8.01 -1.46
CA MET A 167 -9.10 8.53 -0.84
C MET A 167 -9.91 9.32 -1.87
N ASP A 168 -11.22 9.15 -1.82
CA ASP A 168 -12.19 10.00 -2.51
C ASP A 168 -12.77 11.02 -1.52
N TYR A 169 -12.44 12.30 -1.73
CA TYR A 169 -12.81 13.42 -0.88
C TYR A 169 -14.08 14.14 -1.35
N SER A 170 -14.81 13.57 -2.31
CA SER A 170 -16.08 14.14 -2.75
C SER A 170 -17.01 14.36 -1.54
N PRO A 171 -17.90 15.35 -1.55
CA PRO A 171 -18.92 15.47 -0.53
C PRO A 171 -19.75 14.17 -0.42
N VAL A 172 -20.41 13.99 0.72
CA VAL A 172 -21.42 12.93 0.85
C VAL A 172 -22.70 13.47 0.25
N ASP A 173 -23.17 12.84 -0.83
CA ASP A 173 -24.45 13.18 -1.45
C ASP A 173 -25.56 12.64 -0.55
N TYR A 174 -26.28 13.54 0.10
CA TYR A 174 -27.46 13.25 0.94
C TYR A 174 -28.76 13.42 0.16
N GLU A 175 -28.73 13.29 -1.17
CA GLU A 175 -30.00 13.23 -1.90
C GLU A 175 -30.71 11.95 -1.45
N PRO A 176 -31.93 12.05 -0.88
CA PRO A 176 -32.70 10.86 -0.58
C PRO A 176 -32.93 10.14 -1.90
N ASP A 177 -32.35 8.95 -2.07
CA ASP A 177 -32.64 8.15 -3.24
C ASP A 177 -34.15 7.87 -3.23
N PRO A 178 -34.91 8.37 -4.23
CA PRO A 178 -36.36 8.15 -4.28
C PRO A 178 -36.71 6.65 -4.42
N ASN A 179 -35.71 5.79 -4.69
CA ASN A 179 -35.83 4.35 -4.78
C ASN A 179 -35.14 3.58 -3.65
N GLU A 180 -34.56 4.23 -2.63
CA GLU A 180 -34.07 3.52 -1.46
C GLU A 180 -35.27 2.97 -0.68
N ILE A 181 -35.50 1.67 -0.83
CA ILE A 181 -36.38 0.90 0.04
C ILE A 181 -35.83 1.11 1.46
N PRO A 182 -36.62 1.63 2.40
CA PRO A 182 -36.16 1.82 3.78
C PRO A 182 -35.57 0.49 4.24
N MET A 183 -34.31 0.53 4.71
CA MET A 183 -33.69 -0.65 5.31
C MET A 183 -34.68 -1.22 6.34
N PRO A 184 -34.92 -2.53 6.35
CA PRO A 184 -35.76 -3.13 7.37
C PRO A 184 -35.11 -2.84 8.72
N MET A 185 -35.66 -1.86 9.43
CA MET A 185 -35.42 -1.68 10.85
C MET A 185 -35.87 -2.98 11.50
N ASP A 186 -34.93 -3.72 12.05
CA ASP A 186 -35.23 -4.95 12.76
C ASP A 186 -36.03 -4.56 14.01
N ALA A 187 -37.34 -4.71 13.95
CA ALA A 187 -38.27 -4.36 15.02
C ALA A 187 -38.06 -5.20 16.29
N SER A 188 -37.11 -6.15 16.28
CA SER A 188 -36.76 -6.99 17.43
C SER A 188 -35.89 -6.28 18.47
N GLU A 189 -35.39 -5.07 18.22
CA GLU A 189 -34.57 -4.31 19.19
C GLU A 189 -35.38 -3.43 20.16
N TYR A 190 -36.73 -3.47 20.09
CA TYR A 190 -37.64 -2.63 20.90
C TYR A 190 -38.61 -3.40 21.83
N ASP A 191 -38.38 -4.69 22.09
CA ASP A 191 -39.12 -5.46 23.12
C ASP A 191 -38.33 -5.59 24.45
#